data_AF-A0A1Q3KUC0-F1
#
_entry.id   AF-A0A1Q3KUC0-F1
#
_cell.length_a   1.000
_cell.length_b   1.000
_cell.length_c   1.000
_cell.angle_alpha   90.00
_cell.angle_beta   90.00
_cell.angle_gamma   90.00
#
_symmetry.space_group_name_H-M   'P 1'
#
loop_
_entity.id
_entity.type
_entity.pdbx_description
1 polymer ?
#
loop_
_entity_poly.entity_id
_entity_poly.type
_entity_poly.pdbx_seq_one_letter_code
_entity_poly.pdbx_strand_id
1 'polypeptide(L)'
;MTIPARKIHLLGTAEYRDQAEAMLRSVGDAAIVERGVRRSLVMRCPDGCGQTLVVNLDPRAGKAWRLDLRHGTTTLYPSVWRDGGCESHFIVWKDVILWCDRFEDGNREPDYDHGIEPLVLEALPVHQHMDTATVALRLNLLVWDAAKALRRLAARGEACEGTASLRGAYRRVVND
;
A
#
# COMPACT_ATOMS: atom_id res chain seq x y z
N MET A 1 -20.77 -7.29 15.99
CA MET A 1 -19.44 -7.03 15.39
C MET A 1 -19.68 -6.26 14.10
N THR A 2 -19.04 -5.10 13.93
CA THR A 2 -19.11 -4.32 12.68
C THR A 2 -18.33 -5.04 11.59
N ILE A 3 -18.90 -5.11 10.39
CA ILE A 3 -18.22 -5.66 9.21
C ILE A 3 -17.10 -4.68 8.83
N PRO A 4 -15.85 -5.13 8.69
CA PRO A 4 -14.74 -4.25 8.32
C PRO A 4 -14.92 -3.74 6.89
N ALA A 5 -14.52 -2.50 6.65
CA ALA A 5 -14.50 -1.91 5.32
C ALA A 5 -13.53 -2.69 4.41
N ARG A 6 -13.95 -2.92 3.17
CA ARG A 6 -13.13 -3.56 2.12
C ARG A 6 -12.65 -2.57 1.07
N LYS A 7 -13.06 -1.31 1.18
CA LYS A 7 -12.65 -0.22 0.31
C LYS A 7 -12.34 1.02 1.12
N ILE A 8 -11.42 1.81 0.60
CA ILE A 8 -11.22 3.19 1.00
C ILE A 8 -12.04 4.10 0.09
N HIS A 9 -12.59 5.17 0.64
CA HIS A 9 -13.26 6.23 -0.13
C HIS A 9 -12.56 7.55 0.13
N LEU A 10 -11.74 8.00 -0.82
CA LEU A 10 -11.07 9.29 -0.71
C LEU A 10 -12.05 10.43 -1.04
N LEU A 11 -12.45 11.19 -0.03
CA LEU A 11 -13.49 12.23 -0.14
C LEU A 11 -12.95 13.59 -0.58
N GLY A 12 -11.64 13.79 -0.52
CA GLY A 12 -10.97 15.01 -0.97
C GLY A 12 -9.81 15.43 -0.07
N THR A 13 -9.52 16.73 -0.10
CA THR A 13 -8.40 17.35 0.62
C THR A 13 -8.89 18.51 1.48
N ALA A 14 -8.31 18.66 2.66
CA ALA A 14 -8.51 19.78 3.56
C ALA A 14 -7.17 20.34 4.06
N GLU A 15 -7.16 21.57 4.56
CA GLU A 15 -5.94 22.22 5.03
C GLU A 15 -5.56 21.76 6.45
N TYR A 16 -6.57 21.52 7.30
CA TYR A 16 -6.41 21.13 8.69
C TYR A 16 -7.05 19.77 8.98
N ARG A 17 -6.57 19.14 10.06
CA ARG A 17 -6.98 17.79 10.43
C ARG A 17 -8.45 17.72 10.84
N ASP A 18 -8.93 18.67 11.62
CA ASP A 18 -10.32 18.79 12.04
C ASP A 18 -11.27 18.92 10.83
N GLN A 19 -10.88 19.69 9.81
CA GLN A 19 -11.61 19.80 8.56
C GLN A 19 -11.65 18.47 7.80
N ALA A 20 -10.50 17.78 7.71
CA ALA A 20 -10.45 16.44 7.10
C ALA A 20 -11.31 15.43 7.89
N GLU A 21 -11.29 15.47 9.22
CA GLU A 21 -12.11 14.61 10.09
C GLU A 21 -13.61 14.88 9.91
N ALA A 22 -14.01 16.13 9.73
CA ALA A 22 -15.41 16.51 9.49
C ALA A 22 -15.98 15.95 8.17
N MET A 23 -15.13 15.55 7.22
CA MET A 23 -15.56 14.91 5.97
C MET A 23 -15.97 13.44 6.18
N LEU A 24 -15.44 12.78 7.20
CA LEU A 24 -15.52 11.33 7.35
C LEU A 24 -16.83 10.89 8.01
N ARG A 25 -17.63 10.08 7.32
CA ARG A 25 -18.95 9.65 7.81
C ARG A 25 -19.00 8.16 8.10
N SER A 26 -18.39 7.36 7.24
CA SER A 26 -18.45 5.90 7.25
C SER A 26 -17.07 5.29 7.42
N VAL A 27 -17.02 4.03 7.88
CA VAL A 27 -15.77 3.26 7.95
C VAL A 27 -15.13 3.17 6.56
N GLY A 28 -13.81 3.40 6.48
CA GLY A 28 -13.08 3.44 5.21
C GLY A 28 -13.12 4.80 4.49
N ASP A 29 -13.92 5.77 4.94
CA ASP A 29 -13.80 7.14 4.43
C ASP A 29 -12.44 7.72 4.81
N ALA A 30 -11.83 8.46 3.87
CA ALA A 30 -10.55 9.11 4.07
C ALA A 30 -10.50 10.50 3.42
N ALA A 31 -9.64 11.37 3.95
CA ALA A 31 -9.35 12.69 3.42
C ALA A 31 -7.86 13.02 3.61
N ILE A 32 -7.30 13.78 2.66
CA ILE A 32 -5.90 14.23 2.72
C ILE A 32 -5.83 15.55 3.46
N VAL A 33 -4.86 15.69 4.37
CA VAL A 33 -4.47 16.97 4.93
C VAL A 33 -3.30 17.50 4.11
N GLU A 34 -3.46 18.67 3.50
CA GLU A 34 -2.45 19.29 2.64
C GLU A 34 -2.25 20.78 2.98
N ARG A 35 -0.99 21.17 3.21
CA ARG A 35 -0.59 22.56 3.48
C ARG A 35 0.71 22.88 2.77
N GLY A 36 0.59 23.26 1.49
CA GLY A 36 1.70 23.37 0.52
C GLY A 36 2.35 22.04 0.14
N VAL A 37 2.15 21.00 0.96
CA VAL A 37 2.63 19.62 0.83
C VAL A 37 1.64 18.69 1.53
N ARG A 38 1.56 17.43 1.08
CA ARG A 38 0.77 16.40 1.76
C ARG A 38 1.34 16.14 3.14
N ARG A 39 0.50 16.26 4.17
CA ARG A 39 0.88 16.08 5.58
C ARG A 39 0.46 14.72 6.09
N SER A 40 -0.81 14.38 5.92
CA SER A 40 -1.34 13.11 6.39
C SER A 40 -2.54 12.65 5.58
N LEU A 41 -2.82 11.36 5.60
CA LEU A 41 -4.14 10.83 5.26
C LEU A 41 -4.89 10.54 6.56
N VAL A 42 -6.07 11.11 6.70
CA VAL A 42 -6.96 10.90 7.84
C VAL A 42 -8.06 9.95 7.40
N MET A 43 -8.35 8.92 8.19
CA MET A 43 -9.28 7.87 7.81
C MET A 43 -10.16 7.46 8.99
N ARG A 44 -11.46 7.27 8.76
CA ARG A 44 -12.34 6.62 9.73
C ARG A 44 -11.97 5.14 9.77
N CYS A 45 -11.50 4.67 10.93
CA CYS A 45 -10.82 3.38 11.02
C CYS A 45 -11.65 2.26 10.36
N PRO A 46 -11.08 1.55 9.38
CA PRO A 46 -11.85 0.65 8.53
C PRO A 46 -12.30 -0.61 9.26
N ASP A 47 -11.80 -0.89 10.48
CA ASP A 47 -12.24 -2.04 11.28
C ASP A 47 -13.61 -1.79 11.97
N GLY A 48 -14.07 -0.54 12.00
CA GLY A 48 -15.30 -0.14 12.67
C GLY A 48 -15.18 0.20 14.15
N CYS A 49 -13.98 0.35 14.72
CA CYS A 49 -13.79 0.75 16.12
C CYS A 49 -14.27 2.17 16.44
N GLY A 50 -14.64 2.96 15.42
CA GLY A 50 -15.16 4.32 15.56
C GLY A 50 -14.10 5.39 15.83
N GLN A 51 -12.82 5.03 15.83
CA GLN A 51 -11.71 5.98 15.94
C GLN A 51 -11.23 6.46 14.56
N THR A 52 -10.46 7.54 14.55
CA THR A 52 -9.81 8.06 13.35
C THR A 52 -8.34 7.65 13.34
N LEU A 53 -7.88 7.10 12.22
CA LEU A 53 -6.48 6.85 11.92
C LEU A 53 -5.86 8.06 11.23
N VAL A 54 -4.63 8.38 11.58
CA VAL A 54 -3.83 9.40 10.89
C VAL A 54 -2.55 8.75 10.39
N VAL A 55 -2.40 8.70 9.08
CA VAL A 55 -1.23 8.15 8.39
C VAL A 55 -0.33 9.30 7.98
N ASN A 56 0.92 9.31 8.44
CA ASN A 56 1.89 10.34 8.04
C ASN A 56 2.24 10.21 6.56
N LEU A 57 2.16 11.30 5.81
CA LEU A 57 2.58 11.39 4.40
C LEU A 57 3.81 12.29 4.22
N ASP A 58 4.23 13.00 5.26
CA ASP A 58 5.34 13.95 5.21
C ASP A 58 6.63 13.27 5.73
N PRO A 59 7.60 12.94 4.86
CA PRO A 59 8.83 12.27 5.28
C PRO A 59 9.70 13.16 6.18
N ARG A 60 9.47 14.48 6.20
CA ARG A 60 10.20 15.40 7.09
C ARG A 60 9.74 15.28 8.55
N ALA A 61 8.55 14.74 8.78
CA ALA A 61 7.97 14.53 10.10
C ALA A 61 8.28 13.13 10.69
N GLY A 62 8.96 12.27 9.93
CA GLY A 62 9.32 10.91 10.34
C GLY A 62 9.04 9.87 9.26
N LYS A 63 8.90 8.60 9.66
CA LYS A 63 8.49 7.52 8.74
C LYS A 63 7.15 7.90 8.10
N ALA A 64 7.09 7.84 6.78
CA ALA A 64 5.94 8.29 6.00
C ALA A 64 5.52 7.24 5.00
N TRP A 65 4.21 7.18 4.76
CA TRP A 65 3.63 6.38 3.70
C TRP A 65 3.68 7.16 2.39
N ARG A 66 3.89 6.41 1.31
CA ARG A 66 3.73 6.91 -0.04
C ARG A 66 2.26 6.78 -0.43
N LEU A 67 1.65 7.90 -0.78
CA LEU A 67 0.31 7.96 -1.35
C LEU A 67 0.39 8.12 -2.86
N ASP A 68 -0.13 7.14 -3.58
CA ASP A 68 -0.27 7.15 -5.02
C ASP A 68 -1.77 7.29 -5.39
N LEU A 69 -2.08 8.23 -6.28
CA LEU A 69 -3.44 8.57 -6.72
C LEU A 69 -3.64 8.38 -8.23
N ARG A 70 -2.72 7.68 -8.90
CA ARG A 70 -2.80 7.49 -10.35
C ARG A 70 -4.05 6.69 -10.73
N HIS A 71 -4.54 6.93 -11.94
CA HIS A 71 -5.75 6.30 -12.48
C HIS A 71 -7.00 6.49 -11.61
N GLY A 72 -7.04 7.54 -10.77
CA GLY A 72 -8.18 7.86 -9.92
C GLY A 72 -8.38 6.90 -8.75
N THR A 73 -7.38 6.08 -8.42
CA THR A 73 -7.45 5.11 -7.32
C THR A 73 -6.45 5.43 -6.23
N THR A 74 -6.78 5.10 -4.99
CA THR A 74 -5.95 5.34 -3.82
C THR A 74 -5.09 4.12 -3.52
N THR A 75 -3.77 4.32 -3.44
CA THR A 75 -2.82 3.29 -3.01
C THR A 75 -1.89 3.86 -1.94
N LEU A 76 -1.74 3.14 -0.83
CA LEU A 76 -0.77 3.46 0.23
C LEU A 76 0.33 2.40 0.28
N TYR A 77 1.56 2.84 0.47
CA TYR A 77 2.69 1.94 0.74
C TYR A 77 3.57 2.48 1.88
N PRO A 78 4.01 1.65 2.85
CA PRO A 78 3.76 0.22 3.00
C PRO A 78 2.34 -0.08 3.54
N SER A 79 2.11 -1.27 4.11
CA SER A 79 0.87 -1.55 4.86
C SER A 79 0.68 -0.54 5.99
N VAL A 80 -0.57 -0.27 6.33
CA VAL A 80 -0.94 0.56 7.48
C VAL A 80 -1.10 -0.37 8.67
N TRP A 81 -0.28 -0.15 9.69
CA TRP A 81 -0.39 -0.82 10.97
C TRP A 81 -0.54 0.23 12.07
N ARG A 82 -1.63 0.11 12.83
CA ARG A 82 -1.86 0.94 14.00
C ARG A 82 -1.25 0.29 15.23
N ASP A 83 -0.28 0.97 15.83
CA ASP A 83 0.26 0.59 17.14
C ASP A 83 -0.71 1.07 18.24
N GLY A 84 -1.27 0.12 18.99
CA GLY A 84 -2.28 0.35 20.02
C GLY A 84 -3.70 0.64 19.53
N GLY A 85 -4.63 0.76 20.50
CA GLY A 85 -6.05 0.89 20.22
C GLY A 85 -6.63 -0.38 19.63
N CYS A 86 -7.22 -0.29 18.43
CA CYS A 86 -7.82 -1.45 17.78
C CYS A 86 -6.84 -2.36 17.03
N GLU A 87 -5.58 -1.94 16.87
CA GLU A 87 -4.52 -2.74 16.23
C GLU A 87 -4.88 -3.21 14.80
N SER A 88 -5.56 -2.36 14.03
CA SER A 88 -5.88 -2.62 12.62
C SER A 88 -4.58 -2.74 11.80
N HIS A 89 -4.45 -3.79 10.99
CA HIS A 89 -3.37 -3.97 10.02
C HIS A 89 -3.95 -4.30 8.65
N PHE A 90 -3.62 -3.49 7.64
CA PHE A 90 -4.15 -3.66 6.28
C PHE A 90 -3.29 -2.97 5.22
N ILE A 91 -3.48 -3.37 3.97
CA ILE A 91 -2.93 -2.74 2.77
C ILE A 91 -4.05 -1.97 2.06
N VAL A 92 -3.71 -0.82 1.47
CA VAL A 92 -4.58 -0.09 0.54
C VAL A 92 -3.98 -0.17 -0.87
N TRP A 93 -4.66 -0.85 -1.79
CA TRP A 93 -4.22 -1.05 -3.17
C TRP A 93 -5.40 -0.86 -4.13
N LYS A 94 -5.32 0.16 -5.01
CA LYS A 94 -6.38 0.51 -5.97
C LYS A 94 -7.77 0.62 -5.33
N ASP A 95 -7.87 1.44 -4.28
CA ASP A 95 -9.03 1.62 -3.40
C ASP A 95 -9.47 0.40 -2.59
N VAL A 96 -8.84 -0.77 -2.77
CA VAL A 96 -9.18 -1.97 -2.02
C VAL A 96 -8.40 -2.05 -0.72
N ILE A 97 -9.10 -2.39 0.36
CA ILE A 97 -8.51 -2.71 1.66
C ILE A 97 -8.32 -4.22 1.75
N LEU A 98 -7.06 -4.64 1.78
CA LEU A 98 -6.66 -6.02 2.04
C LEU A 98 -6.22 -6.13 3.48
N TRP A 99 -6.99 -6.86 4.28
CA TRP A 99 -6.70 -7.02 5.69
C TRP A 99 -5.55 -7.99 5.94
N CYS A 100 -4.80 -7.75 7.01
CA CYS A 100 -3.71 -8.58 7.47
C CYS A 100 -3.97 -8.99 8.93
N ASP A 101 -3.56 -10.20 9.29
CA ASP A 101 -3.66 -10.83 10.62
C ASP A 101 -5.09 -11.12 11.10
N ARG A 102 -6.07 -10.29 10.75
CA ARG A 102 -7.50 -10.45 11.07
C ARG A 102 -8.36 -10.03 9.89
N PHE A 103 -9.59 -10.54 9.81
CA PHE A 103 -10.54 -10.24 8.72
C PHE A 103 -10.05 -10.63 7.31
N GLU A 104 -9.08 -11.55 7.21
CA GLU A 104 -8.51 -11.97 5.92
C GLU A 104 -9.53 -12.71 5.05
N ASP A 105 -10.45 -13.44 5.69
CA ASP A 105 -11.58 -14.08 5.00
C ASP A 105 -12.37 -13.05 4.20
N GLY A 106 -12.46 -13.25 2.89
CA GLY A 106 -13.13 -12.33 1.97
C GLY A 106 -12.25 -11.20 1.43
N ASN A 107 -10.94 -11.20 1.71
CA ASN A 107 -9.99 -10.37 0.96
C ASN A 107 -10.09 -10.68 -0.54
N ARG A 108 -10.12 -9.62 -1.35
CA ARG A 108 -10.12 -9.73 -2.81
C ARG A 108 -9.13 -8.72 -3.34
N GLU A 109 -8.05 -9.16 -3.95
CA GLU A 109 -7.11 -8.25 -4.60
C GLU A 109 -7.81 -7.48 -5.74
N PRO A 110 -7.40 -6.23 -6.02
CA PRO A 110 -7.86 -5.49 -7.20
C PRO A 110 -7.35 -6.14 -8.49
N ASP A 111 -7.88 -5.69 -9.63
CA ASP A 111 -7.46 -6.16 -10.94
C ASP A 111 -5.94 -5.96 -11.14
N TYR A 112 -5.31 -7.04 -11.60
CA TYR A 112 -3.87 -7.14 -11.77
C TYR A 112 -3.53 -7.40 -13.24
N ASP A 113 -2.63 -6.60 -13.78
CA ASP A 113 -2.15 -6.74 -15.15
C ASP A 113 -0.96 -7.70 -15.19
N HIS A 114 -1.15 -8.88 -15.79
CA HIS A 114 -0.08 -9.85 -16.01
C HIS A 114 0.98 -9.38 -17.00
N GLY A 115 0.66 -8.41 -17.87
CA GLY A 115 1.57 -7.87 -18.88
C GLY A 115 2.79 -7.16 -18.30
N ILE A 116 2.77 -6.78 -17.02
CA ILE A 116 3.93 -6.14 -16.37
C ILE A 116 5.01 -7.14 -15.95
N GLU A 117 4.69 -8.44 -15.85
CA GLU A 117 5.62 -9.45 -15.31
C GLU A 117 6.93 -9.57 -16.10
N PRO A 118 6.94 -9.61 -17.46
CA PRO A 118 8.19 -9.63 -18.23
C PRO A 118 9.06 -8.39 -18.02
N LEU A 119 8.44 -7.20 -17.94
CA LEU A 119 9.14 -5.93 -17.71
C LEU A 119 9.78 -5.90 -16.32
N VAL A 120 9.06 -6.40 -15.31
CA VAL A 120 9.56 -6.56 -13.94
C VAL A 120 10.76 -7.51 -13.92
N LEU A 121 10.66 -8.66 -14.58
CA LEU A 121 11.75 -9.64 -14.65
C LEU A 121 13.00 -9.07 -15.34
N GLU A 122 12.84 -8.36 -16.45
CA GLU A 122 13.94 -7.73 -17.18
C GLU A 122 14.64 -6.65 -16.36
N ALA A 123 13.90 -5.90 -15.55
CA ALA A 123 14.46 -4.86 -14.69
C ALA A 123 15.27 -5.40 -13.52
N LEU A 124 15.08 -6.66 -13.13
CA LEU A 124 15.75 -7.26 -11.97
C LEU A 124 17.25 -7.52 -12.25
N PRO A 125 18.14 -7.12 -11.33
CA PRO A 125 19.56 -7.46 -11.42
C PRO A 125 19.77 -8.97 -11.22
N VAL A 126 20.83 -9.51 -11.84
CA VAL A 126 21.19 -10.94 -11.72
C VAL A 126 21.99 -11.21 -10.43
N HIS A 127 22.93 -10.33 -10.09
CA HIS A 127 23.90 -10.56 -9.00
C HIS A 127 23.56 -9.87 -7.67
N GLN A 128 22.61 -8.93 -7.68
CA GLN A 128 22.21 -8.16 -6.50
C GLN A 128 20.70 -8.23 -6.34
N HIS A 129 20.20 -8.01 -5.12
CA HIS A 129 18.76 -7.86 -4.90
C HIS A 129 18.36 -6.39 -5.04
N MET A 130 17.22 -6.15 -5.65
CA MET A 130 16.58 -4.84 -5.78
C MET A 130 15.28 -4.85 -4.99
N ASP A 131 15.09 -3.85 -4.12
CA ASP A 131 13.86 -3.76 -3.33
C ASP A 131 12.65 -3.44 -4.21
N THR A 132 11.48 -3.92 -3.78
CA THR A 132 10.21 -3.75 -4.49
C THR A 132 9.88 -2.28 -4.80
N ALA A 133 10.21 -1.37 -3.89
CA ALA A 133 9.94 0.05 -4.07
C ALA A 133 10.82 0.66 -5.18
N THR A 134 12.07 0.24 -5.30
CA THR A 134 12.98 0.61 -6.39
C THR A 134 12.52 0.04 -7.73
N VAL A 135 12.09 -1.23 -7.79
CA VAL A 135 11.52 -1.81 -9.02
C VAL A 135 10.32 -1.00 -9.49
N ALA A 136 9.37 -0.72 -8.59
CA ALA A 136 8.17 0.06 -8.90
C ALA A 136 8.50 1.47 -9.40
N LEU A 137 9.47 2.14 -8.77
CA LEU A 137 9.92 3.46 -9.20
C LEU A 137 10.53 3.43 -10.61
N ARG A 138 11.43 2.48 -10.88
CA ARG A 138 12.12 2.38 -12.18
C ARG A 138 11.16 2.12 -13.34
N LEU A 139 10.13 1.32 -13.11
CA LEU A 139 9.15 0.95 -14.11
C LEU A 139 7.88 1.82 -14.10
N ASN A 140 7.84 2.83 -13.24
CA ASN A 140 6.67 3.67 -13.01
C ASN A 140 5.38 2.85 -12.76
N LEU A 141 5.48 1.84 -11.88
CA LEU A 141 4.37 0.98 -11.47
C LEU A 141 3.83 1.38 -10.09
N LEU A 142 2.60 1.00 -9.79
CA LEU A 142 2.17 0.94 -8.39
C LEU A 142 3.01 -0.11 -7.65
N VAL A 143 3.37 0.20 -6.41
CA VAL A 143 4.30 -0.64 -5.65
C VAL A 143 3.71 -2.01 -5.35
N TRP A 144 2.40 -2.10 -5.12
CA TRP A 144 1.73 -3.39 -4.91
C TRP A 144 1.58 -4.20 -6.20
N ASP A 145 1.46 -3.55 -7.38
CA ASP A 145 1.51 -4.25 -8.67
C ASP A 145 2.90 -4.89 -8.85
N ALA A 146 3.97 -4.13 -8.61
CA ALA A 146 5.34 -4.66 -8.63
C ALA A 146 5.53 -5.77 -7.59
N ALA A 147 5.05 -5.60 -6.36
CA ALA A 147 5.12 -6.62 -5.31
C ALA A 147 4.40 -7.92 -5.70
N LYS A 148 3.24 -7.81 -6.37
CA LYS A 148 2.51 -8.97 -6.87
C LYS A 148 3.28 -9.67 -7.99
N ALA A 149 3.82 -8.91 -8.96
CA ALA A 149 4.64 -9.44 -10.04
C ALA A 149 5.86 -10.19 -9.51
N LEU A 150 6.62 -9.58 -8.60
CA LEU A 150 7.80 -10.18 -7.98
C LEU A 150 7.49 -11.48 -7.24
N ARG A 151 6.42 -11.51 -6.43
CA ARG A 151 5.95 -12.74 -5.76
C ARG A 151 5.57 -13.84 -6.75
N ARG A 152 4.92 -13.50 -7.87
CA ARG A 152 4.54 -14.47 -8.91
C ARG A 152 5.76 -15.01 -9.67
N LEU A 153 6.70 -14.14 -10.04
CA LEU A 153 7.96 -14.53 -10.66
C LEU A 153 8.78 -15.44 -9.74
N ALA A 154 8.83 -15.12 -8.43
CA ALA A 154 9.49 -15.97 -7.45
C ALA A 154 8.83 -17.33 -7.27
N ALA A 155 7.49 -17.38 -7.26
CA ALA A 155 6.75 -18.63 -7.22
C ALA A 155 7.00 -19.53 -8.45
N ARG A 156 7.38 -18.94 -9.60
CA ARG A 156 7.78 -19.68 -10.81
C ARG A 156 9.29 -19.95 -10.91
N GLY A 157 10.07 -19.51 -9.92
CA GLY A 157 11.53 -19.69 -9.92
C GLY A 157 12.29 -18.76 -10.87
N GLU A 158 11.65 -17.76 -11.46
CA GLU A 158 12.28 -16.79 -12.37
C GLU A 158 12.95 -15.63 -11.62
N ALA A 159 12.50 -15.38 -10.38
CA ALA A 159 13.10 -14.43 -9.45
C ALA A 159 13.37 -15.11 -8.11
N CYS A 160 14.28 -14.54 -7.33
CA CYS A 160 14.61 -15.01 -5.99
C CYS A 160 14.48 -13.86 -5.01
N GLU A 161 13.68 -14.05 -3.96
CA GLU A 161 13.58 -13.10 -2.85
C GLU A 161 14.77 -13.29 -1.89
N GLY A 162 15.32 -12.17 -1.42
CA GLY A 162 16.35 -12.18 -0.40
C GLY A 162 15.83 -12.62 0.98
N THR A 163 16.74 -13.07 1.83
CA THR A 163 16.42 -13.50 3.20
C THR A 163 16.77 -12.42 4.23
N ALA A 164 16.21 -12.53 5.44
CA ALA A 164 16.52 -11.64 6.57
C ALA A 164 16.37 -10.14 6.21
N SER A 165 17.47 -9.37 6.25
CA SER A 165 17.49 -7.94 5.93
C SER A 165 17.16 -7.62 4.47
N LEU A 166 17.19 -8.61 3.58
CA LEU A 166 16.85 -8.48 2.15
C LEU A 166 15.43 -8.96 1.83
N ARG A 167 14.61 -9.29 2.83
CA ARG A 167 13.20 -9.64 2.60
C ARG A 167 12.49 -8.49 1.89
N GLY A 168 11.71 -8.80 0.85
CA GLY A 168 11.08 -7.81 -0.02
C GLY A 168 11.98 -7.26 -1.13
N ALA A 169 13.24 -7.72 -1.23
CA ALA A 169 14.14 -7.45 -2.34
C ALA A 169 14.36 -8.71 -3.19
N TYR A 170 14.46 -8.53 -4.50
CA TYR A 170 14.44 -9.60 -5.46
C TYR A 170 15.60 -9.49 -6.45
N ARG A 171 16.09 -10.63 -6.92
CA ARG A 171 17.02 -10.73 -8.04
C ARG A 171 16.48 -11.67 -9.10
N ARG A 172 16.94 -11.53 -10.34
CA ARG A 172 16.61 -12.46 -11.43
C ARG A 172 17.35 -13.78 -11.23
N VAL A 173 16.68 -14.88 -11.52
CA VAL A 173 17.31 -16.20 -11.67
C VAL A 173 17.67 -16.37 -13.15
N VAL A 174 18.92 -16.72 -13.40
CA VAL A 174 19.42 -17.11 -14.72
C VAL A 174 19.73 -18.59 -14.62
N ASN A 175 19.13 -19.39 -15.48
CA ASN A 175 19.52 -20.78 -15.64
C ASN A 175 20.73 -20.79 -16.60
N ASP A 176 21.83 -21.37 -16.15
CA ASP A 176 22.99 -21.67 -17.01
C ASP A 176 22.65 -22.73 -18.06
#